data_AF-A0A2K3LBS8-F1
#
_entry.id   AF-A0A2K3LBS8-F1
#
_cell.length_a   1.000
_cell.length_b   1.000
_cell.length_c   1.000
_cell.angle_alpha   90.00
_cell.angle_beta   90.00
_cell.angle_gamma   90.00
#
_symmetry.space_group_name_H-M   'P 1'
#
loop_
_entity.id
_entity.type
_entity.pdbx_description
1 polymer ?
#
loop_
_entity_poly.entity_id
_entity_poly.type
_entity_poly.pdbx_seq_one_letter_code
_entity_poly.pdbx_strand_id
1 'polypeptide(L)' 'MKYVLVTGGVVSGLGKGVTASSIGLLLQACGLRVTSIKIDPYLNTDAGTMSPFEHGEVFVLDDGGEFAI' A
#
# COMPACT_ATOMS: atom_id res chain seq x y z
N MET A 1 -4.15 20.80 3.25
CA MET A 1 -3.96 19.35 3.00
C MET A 1 -2.82 19.22 2.00
N LYS A 2 -1.86 18.32 2.23
CA LYS A 2 -0.70 18.10 1.34
C LYS A 2 -0.68 16.63 0.90
N TYR A 3 -0.19 16.38 -0.30
CA TYR A 3 -0.11 15.04 -0.88
C TYR A 3 1.33 14.72 -1.26
N VAL A 4 1.76 13.50 -0.97
CA VAL A 4 3.02 12.93 -1.43
C VAL A 4 2.66 11.74 -2.31
N LEU A 5 2.96 11.83 -3.61
CA LEU A 5 2.71 10.75 -4.56
C LEU A 5 4.00 9.95 -4.75
N VAL A 6 3.94 8.65 -4.53
CA VAL A 6 5.05 7.72 -4.77
C VAL A 6 4.70 6.85 -5.97
N THR A 7 5.49 6.94 -7.04
CA THR A 7 5.29 6.16 -8.27
C THR A 7 6.46 5.21 -8.52
N GLY A 8 6.23 4.16 -9.31
CA GLY A 8 7.26 3.23 -9.78
C GLY A 8 7.59 3.44 -11.24
N GLY A 9 8.87 3.30 -11.60
CA GLY A 9 9.32 3.41 -12.99
C GLY A 9 9.76 2.05 -13.58
N VAL A 10 10.94 1.60 -13.18
CA VAL A 10 11.68 0.56 -13.94
C VAL A 10 11.17 -0.85 -13.69
N VAL A 11 11.01 -1.26 -12.42
CA VAL A 11 10.61 -2.63 -12.06
C VAL A 11 9.64 -2.59 -10.88
N SER A 12 8.66 -3.50 -10.88
CA SER A 12 7.77 -3.70 -9.72
C SER A 12 8.48 -4.51 -8.61
N GLY A 13 7.98 -4.44 -7.37
CA GLY A 13 8.56 -5.19 -6.25
C GLY A 13 9.84 -4.62 -5.63
N LEU A 14 10.40 -3.51 -6.13
CA LEU A 14 11.62 -2.88 -5.58
C LEU A 14 11.48 -2.25 -4.18
N GLY A 15 10.30 -2.28 -3.56
CA GLY A 15 10.10 -1.74 -2.21
C GLY A 15 9.38 -0.38 -2.13
N LYS A 16 8.54 -0.04 -3.11
CA LYS A 16 7.71 1.19 -3.08
C LYS A 16 6.89 1.31 -1.80
N GLY A 17 6.29 0.20 -1.34
CA GLY A 17 5.49 0.16 -0.11
C GLY A 17 6.33 0.46 1.14
N VAL A 18 7.53 -0.10 1.23
CA VAL A 18 8.46 0.12 2.36
C VAL A 18 8.91 1.58 2.40
N THR A 19 9.29 2.14 1.24
CA THR A 19 9.71 3.55 1.15
C THR A 19 8.57 4.51 1.51
N ALA A 20 7.37 4.29 0.96
CA ALA A 20 6.21 5.14 1.25
C ALA A 20 5.82 5.08 2.74
N SER A 21 5.82 3.88 3.33
CA SER A 21 5.53 3.68 4.76
C SER A 21 6.58 4.33 5.66
N SER A 22 7.85 4.24 5.30
CA SER A 22 8.96 4.87 6.03
C SER A 22 8.86 6.40 6.02
N ILE A 23 8.51 6.99 4.87
CA ILE A 23 8.24 8.44 4.78
C ILE A 23 7.07 8.83 5.68
N GLY A 24 5.98 8.04 5.67
CA GLY A 24 4.83 8.28 6.53
C GLY A 24 5.19 8.27 8.02
N LEU A 25 6.00 7.30 8.44
CA LEU A 25 6.49 7.19 9.82
C LEU A 25 7.34 8.40 10.24
N LEU A 26 8.25 8.86 9.38
CA LEU A 26 9.07 10.05 9.66
C LEU A 26 8.22 11.31 9.80
N LEU A 27 7.23 11.49 8.92
CA LEU A 27 6.31 12.64 8.98
C LEU A 27 5.44 12.60 10.25
N GLN A 28 4.98 11.41 10.66
CA GLN A 28 4.30 11.23 11.95
C GLN A 28 5.21 11.57 13.13
N ALA A 29 6.49 11.16 13.10
CA ALA A 29 7.47 11.52 14.11
C ALA A 29 7.74 13.03 14.20
N CYS A 30 7.54 13.77 13.10
CA CYS A 30 7.55 15.24 13.08
C CYS A 30 6.26 15.88 13.61
N GLY A 31 5.33 15.11 14.16
CA GLY A 31 4.06 15.60 14.72
C GLY A 31 2.96 15.87 13.67
N LEU A 32 3.14 15.40 12.44
CA LEU A 32 2.13 15.56 11.38
C LEU A 32 1.14 14.40 11.41
N ARG A 33 -0.14 14.70 11.15
CA ARG A 33 -1.13 13.65 10.86
C ARG A 33 -0.97 13.19 9.43
N VAL A 34 -0.70 11.90 9.24
CA VAL A 34 -0.45 11.27 7.94
C VAL A 34 -1.41 10.11 7.76
N THR A 35 -1.93 9.97 6.54
CA THR A 35 -2.71 8.83 6.09
C THR A 35 -2.11 8.32 4.78
N SER A 36 -2.35 7.06 4.44
CA SER A 36 -1.93 6.43 3.19
C SER A 36 -3.15 6.13 2.31
N ILE A 37 -2.91 6.13 0.98
CA ILE A 37 -3.84 5.60 -0.03
C ILE A 37 -2.98 4.72 -0.94
N LYS A 38 -3.30 3.43 -1.01
CA LYS A 38 -2.69 2.48 -1.94
C LYS A 38 -3.54 2.41 -3.21
N ILE A 39 -2.89 2.35 -4.37
CA ILE A 39 -3.55 2.23 -5.68
C ILE A 39 -3.03 0.97 -6.33
N ASP A 40 -3.91 -0.02 -6.47
CA ASP A 40 -3.61 -1.27 -7.16
C ASP A 40 -4.16 -1.22 -8.59
N PRO A 41 -3.33 -1.46 -9.62
CA PRO A 41 -3.77 -1.40 -11.02
C PRO A 41 -4.51 -2.68 -11.47
N TYR A 42 -4.89 -3.55 -10.53
CA TYR A 42 -5.63 -4.77 -10.81
C TYR A 42 -7.12 -4.46 -11.01
N LEU A 43 -7.80 -5.31 -11.78
CA LEU A 43 -9.25 -5.22 -11.99
C LEU A 43 -10.03 -5.72 -10.77
N ASN A 44 -9.44 -6.67 -10.02
CA ASN A 44 -10.03 -7.26 -8.84
C ASN A 44 -10.37 -6.16 -7.83
N THR A 45 -11.65 -6.08 -7.47
CA THR A 45 -12.13 -5.16 -6.43
C THR A 45 -11.65 -5.59 -5.05
N ASP A 46 -11.43 -6.89 -4.87
CA ASP A 46 -11.08 -7.53 -3.62
C ASP A 46 -9.92 -8.51 -3.84
N ALA A 47 -8.87 -8.38 -3.02
CA ALA A 47 -7.67 -9.21 -3.12
C ALA A 47 -7.90 -10.67 -2.68
N GLY A 48 -8.91 -10.96 -1.86
CA GLY A 48 -9.26 -12.32 -1.45
C GLY A 48 -9.74 -13.21 -2.59
N THR A 49 -10.10 -12.61 -3.73
CA THR A 49 -10.43 -13.34 -4.96
C THR A 49 -9.20 -13.88 -5.71
N MET A 50 -8.00 -13.48 -5.32
CA MET A 50 -6.74 -13.84 -5.97
C MET A 50 -6.10 -15.04 -5.26
N SER A 51 -5.45 -15.93 -6.02
CA SER A 51 -4.76 -17.08 -5.44
C SER A 51 -3.55 -16.63 -4.62
N PRO A 52 -3.45 -16.98 -3.31
CA PRO A 52 -2.33 -16.56 -2.47
C PRO A 52 -0.97 -17.12 -2.91
N PHE A 53 -0.97 -18.28 -3.54
CA PHE A 53 0.26 -18.91 -4.05
C PHE A 53 0.86 -18.16 -5.25
N GLU A 54 0.03 -17.42 -5.98
CA GLU A 54 0.45 -16.72 -7.21
C GLU A 54 0.66 -15.21 -6.98
N HIS A 55 -0.17 -14.60 -6.12
CA HIS A 55 -0.22 -13.15 -5.95
C HIS A 55 0.26 -12.66 -4.58
N GLY A 56 0.63 -13.58 -3.69
CA GLY A 56 1.04 -13.27 -2.32
C GLY A 56 -0.13 -13.26 -1.34
N GLU A 57 0.20 -12.97 -0.09
CA GLU A 57 -0.75 -12.95 1.01
C GLU A 57 -1.78 -11.81 0.89
N VAL A 58 -2.97 -12.07 1.43
CA VAL A 58 -4.05 -11.10 1.57
C VAL A 58 -4.09 -10.62 3.01
N PHE A 59 -4.17 -9.31 3.19
CA PHE A 59 -4.26 -8.68 4.50
C PHE A 59 -5.68 -8.16 4.74
N VAL A 60 -6.27 -8.55 5.87
CA VAL A 60 -7.59 -8.09 6.30
C VAL A 60 -7.42 -6.92 7.26
N LEU A 61 -7.98 -5.76 6.92
CA LEU A 61 -7.95 -4.55 7.74
C LEU A 61 -9.02 -4.55 8.82
N ASP A 62 -8.93 -3.62 9.79
CA ASP A 62 -9.88 -3.48 10.90
C ASP A 62 -11.32 -3.16 10.43
N ASP A 63 -11.48 -2.61 9.23
CA ASP A 63 -12.78 -2.36 8.60
C ASP A 63 -13.34 -3.59 7.83
N GLY A 64 -12.61 -4.70 7.84
CA GLY A 64 -12.94 -5.94 7.15
C GLY A 64 -12.55 -5.96 5.67
N GLY A 65 -11.89 -4.91 5.15
CA GLY A 65 -11.43 -4.88 3.77
C GLY A 65 -10.23 -5.82 3.53
N GLU A 66 -10.24 -6.49 2.38
CA GLU A 66 -9.21 -7.45 1.96
C GLU A 66 -8.29 -6.82 0.89
N PHE A 67 -7.02 -6.63 1.24
CA PHE A 67 -6.04 -5.93 0.39
C PHE A 67 -4.80 -6.78 0.14
N ALA A 68 -4.18 -6.60 -1.04
CA ALA A 68 -2.88 -7.16 -1.33
C ALA A 68 -1.80 -6.42 -0.53
N ILE A 69 -0.70 -7.10 -0.18
CA ILE A 69 0.45 -6.50 0.54
C ILE A 69 1.38 -5.75 -0.42
#